data_AF-A0A524QRI5-F1
#
_entry.id   AF-A0A524QRI5-F1
#
_cell.length_a   1.000
_cell.length_b   1.000
_cell.length_c   1.000
_cell.angle_alpha   90.00
_cell.angle_beta   90.00
_cell.angle_gamma   90.00
#
_symmetry.space_group_name_H-M   'P 1'
#
loop_
_entity.id
_entity.type
_entity.pdbx_description
1 polymer ?
#
loop_
_entity_poly.entity_id
_entity_poly.type
_entity_poly.pdbx_seq_one_letter_code
_entity_poly.pdbx_strand_id
1 'polypeptide(L)'
;MFGLSAGAYVTYKTAAKHPDLSALLLLSAATLFFAATYQSVPTVMLLTYHLLFLLTVALGTGSLFAAATRSYYELDPERNRGTGYAFELVGSAVGAIVPTIVFLPTIGLTWLLVSVLLILSSAIVGCLLILRQR
;
A
#
# COMPACT_ATOMS: atom_id res chain seq x y z
N MET A 1 -9.97 -8.54 -5.56
CA MET A 1 -9.94 -9.13 -4.20
C MET A 1 -8.77 -10.10 -3.98
N PHE A 2 -8.22 -10.75 -5.01
CA PHE A 2 -7.10 -11.68 -4.87
C PHE A 2 -5.87 -11.12 -4.11
N GLY A 3 -5.47 -9.87 -4.39
CA GLY A 3 -4.35 -9.23 -3.68
C GLY A 3 -4.58 -9.06 -2.17
N LEU A 4 -5.81 -8.69 -1.77
CA LEU A 4 -6.21 -8.60 -0.36
C LEU A 4 -6.10 -9.96 0.34
N SER A 5 -6.69 -11.00 -0.25
CA SER A 5 -6.65 -12.35 0.35
C SER A 5 -5.23 -12.91 0.41
N ALA A 6 -4.42 -12.72 -0.64
CA ALA A 6 -3.06 -13.21 -0.69
C ALA A 6 -2.13 -12.43 0.27
N GLY A 7 -2.26 -11.11 0.33
CA GLY A 7 -1.50 -10.29 1.28
C GLY A 7 -1.85 -10.59 2.75
N ALA A 8 -3.14 -10.79 3.04
CA ALA A 8 -3.58 -11.22 4.37
C ALA A 8 -3.01 -12.60 4.75
N TYR A 9 -3.03 -13.55 3.81
CA TYR A 9 -2.44 -14.88 4.03
C TYR A 9 -0.93 -14.80 4.30
N VAL A 10 -0.18 -14.02 3.50
CA VAL A 10 1.26 -13.83 3.70
C VAL A 10 1.55 -13.20 5.06
N THR A 11 0.78 -12.17 5.43
CA THR A 11 0.91 -11.49 6.74
C THR A 11 0.67 -12.45 7.90
N TYR A 12 -0.36 -13.28 7.80
CA TYR A 12 -0.68 -14.27 8.81
C TYR A 12 0.41 -15.34 8.94
N LYS A 13 0.90 -15.86 7.80
CA LYS A 13 1.87 -16.97 7.79
C LYS A 13 3.28 -16.57 8.17
N THR A 14 3.73 -15.37 7.78
CA THR A 14 5.11 -14.92 8.00
C THR A 14 5.39 -14.54 9.45
N ALA A 15 4.36 -14.39 10.29
CA ALA A 15 4.48 -14.01 11.70
C ALA A 15 5.43 -12.81 11.91
N ALA A 16 5.51 -11.90 10.93
CA ALA A 16 6.42 -10.77 10.98
C ALA A 16 6.09 -9.92 12.22
N LYS A 17 7.12 -9.48 12.94
CA LYS A 17 6.96 -8.64 14.13
C LYS A 17 6.28 -7.30 13.80
N HIS A 18 6.57 -6.77 12.61
CA HIS A 18 6.06 -5.50 12.09
C HIS A 18 5.60 -5.68 10.64
N PRO A 19 4.43 -6.32 10.42
CA PRO A 19 3.94 -6.63 9.08
C PRO A 19 3.55 -5.37 8.28
N ASP A 20 3.19 -4.30 8.99
CA ASP A 20 2.95 -2.96 8.47
C ASP A 20 4.23 -2.37 7.84
N LEU A 21 5.36 -2.38 8.56
CA LEU A 21 6.62 -1.87 8.04
C LEU A 21 7.10 -2.67 6.82
N SER A 22 7.03 -3.99 6.88
CA SER A 22 7.40 -4.87 5.76
C SER A 22 6.55 -4.58 4.51
N ALA A 23 5.24 -4.38 4.68
CA ALA A 23 4.35 -4.05 3.58
C ALA A 23 4.65 -2.66 2.98
N LEU A 24 4.91 -1.66 3.83
CA LEU A 24 5.30 -0.31 3.40
C LEU A 24 6.63 -0.30 2.62
N LEU A 25 7.61 -1.08 3.07
CA LEU A 25 8.89 -1.24 2.38
C LEU A 25 8.72 -1.94 1.03
N LEU A 26 7.91 -2.99 0.96
CA LEU A 26 7.59 -3.66 -0.30
C LEU A 26 6.93 -2.70 -1.30
N LEU A 27 5.92 -1.95 -0.85
CA LEU A 27 5.23 -0.96 -1.69
C LEU A 27 6.18 0.14 -2.16
N SER A 28 7.06 0.63 -1.28
CA SER A 28 8.04 1.66 -1.63
C SER A 28 9.05 1.14 -2.64
N ALA A 29 9.60 -0.06 -2.42
CA ALA A 29 10.55 -0.70 -3.33
C ALA A 29 9.92 -0.97 -4.70
N ALA A 30 8.70 -1.52 -4.74
CA ALA A 30 7.99 -1.79 -5.99
C ALA A 30 7.69 -0.49 -6.75
N THR A 31 7.23 0.56 -6.06
CA THR A 31 6.93 1.86 -6.67
C THR A 31 8.19 2.54 -7.19
N LEU A 32 9.28 2.52 -6.42
CA LEU A 32 10.56 3.11 -6.82
C LEU A 32 11.15 2.36 -8.02
N PHE A 33 11.15 1.02 -7.99
CA PHE A 33 11.63 0.20 -9.09
C PHE A 33 10.82 0.46 -10.36
N PHE A 34 9.49 0.53 -10.24
CA PHE A 34 8.61 0.86 -11.36
C PHE A 34 8.90 2.25 -11.90
N ALA A 35 8.94 3.27 -11.04
CA ALA A 35 9.23 4.65 -11.42
C ALA A 35 10.59 4.81 -12.13
N ALA A 36 11.60 4.05 -11.70
CA ALA A 36 12.95 4.12 -12.27
C ALA A 36 13.09 3.39 -13.60
N THR A 37 12.27 2.37 -13.89
CA THR A 37 12.52 1.46 -15.02
C THR A 37 11.41 1.41 -16.07
N TYR A 38 10.18 1.90 -15.79
CA TYR A 38 9.03 1.73 -16.69
C TYR A 38 9.23 2.31 -18.10
N GLN A 39 10.02 3.37 -18.26
CA GLN A 39 10.29 3.99 -19.57
C GLN A 39 11.28 3.18 -20.41
N SER A 40 12.08 2.32 -19.80
CA SER A 40 13.13 1.52 -20.45
C SER A 40 12.66 0.11 -20.82
N VAL A 41 11.41 -0.25 -20.49
CA VAL A 41 10.88 -1.59 -20.76
C VAL A 41 10.48 -1.72 -22.24
N PRO A 42 10.97 -2.76 -22.95
CA PRO A 42 10.55 -3.01 -24.33
C PRO A 42 9.04 -3.23 -24.44
N THR A 43 8.42 -2.74 -25.52
CA THR A 43 6.96 -2.82 -25.73
C THR A 43 6.40 -4.23 -25.60
N VAL A 44 7.14 -5.25 -26.06
CA VAL A 44 6.74 -6.67 -25.98
C VAL A 44 6.61 -7.17 -24.53
N MET A 45 7.36 -6.57 -23.60
CA MET A 45 7.35 -6.94 -22.18
C MET A 45 6.45 -6.03 -21.34
N LEU A 46 5.91 -4.95 -21.91
CA LEU A 46 5.25 -3.88 -21.16
C LEU A 46 4.03 -4.38 -20.38
N LEU A 47 3.18 -5.23 -20.99
CA LEU A 47 2.02 -5.81 -20.33
C LEU A 47 2.44 -6.67 -19.13
N THR A 48 3.36 -7.61 -19.33
CA THR A 48 3.86 -8.50 -18.28
C THR A 48 4.47 -7.69 -17.14
N TYR A 49 5.26 -6.67 -17.46
CA TYR A 49 5.89 -5.79 -16.49
C TYR A 49 4.85 -5.05 -15.62
N HIS A 50 3.81 -4.49 -16.24
CA HIS A 50 2.71 -3.84 -15.51
C HIS A 50 1.91 -4.84 -14.66
N LEU A 51 1.64 -6.04 -15.17
CA LEU A 51 0.93 -7.08 -14.42
C LEU A 51 1.71 -7.51 -13.17
N LEU A 52 3.03 -7.68 -13.30
CA LEU A 52 3.89 -7.99 -12.16
C LEU A 52 3.90 -6.85 -11.13
N PHE A 53 4.03 -5.59 -11.59
CA PHE A 53 3.94 -4.43 -10.71
C PHE A 53 2.59 -4.38 -9.97
N LEU A 54 1.47 -4.53 -10.69
CA LEU A 54 0.13 -4.53 -10.11
C LEU A 54 -0.05 -5.68 -9.13
N LEU A 55 0.48 -6.87 -9.41
CA LEU A 55 0.44 -8.01 -8.50
C LEU A 55 1.22 -7.73 -7.22
N THR A 56 2.44 -7.19 -7.33
CA THR A 56 3.28 -6.83 -6.18
C THR A 56 2.62 -5.75 -5.33
N VAL A 57 2.07 -4.70 -5.94
CA VAL A 57 1.33 -3.64 -5.23
C VAL A 57 0.07 -4.19 -4.59
N ALA A 58 -0.66 -5.09 -5.26
CA ALA A 58 -1.85 -5.72 -4.71
C ALA A 58 -1.54 -6.61 -3.49
N LEU A 59 -0.40 -7.32 -3.49
CA LEU A 59 0.09 -8.08 -2.33
C LEU A 59 0.53 -7.16 -1.19
N GLY A 60 1.27 -6.09 -1.49
CA GLY A 60 1.73 -5.12 -0.50
C GLY A 60 0.58 -4.40 0.17
N THR A 61 -0.37 -3.88 -0.62
CA THR A 61 -1.58 -3.22 -0.10
C THR A 61 -2.46 -4.18 0.68
N GLY A 62 -2.61 -5.43 0.22
CA GLY A 62 -3.35 -6.45 0.96
C GLY A 62 -2.72 -6.78 2.31
N SER A 63 -1.40 -6.87 2.36
CA SER A 63 -0.65 -7.10 3.60
C SER A 63 -0.75 -5.92 4.56
N LEU A 64 -0.61 -4.69 4.02
CA LEU A 64 -0.75 -3.46 4.80
C LEU A 64 -2.15 -3.32 5.39
N PHE A 65 -3.19 -3.62 4.61
CA PHE A 65 -4.58 -3.62 5.07
C PHE A 65 -4.78 -4.61 6.23
N ALA A 66 -4.35 -5.86 6.07
CA ALA A 66 -4.45 -6.87 7.12
C ALA A 66 -3.70 -6.46 8.41
N ALA A 67 -2.50 -5.88 8.27
CA ALA A 67 -1.73 -5.36 9.40
C ALA A 67 -2.42 -4.18 10.12
N ALA A 68 -3.00 -3.25 9.36
CA ALA A 68 -3.73 -2.09 9.89
C ALA A 68 -5.00 -2.54 10.61
N THR A 69 -5.80 -3.43 10.00
CA THR A 69 -6.99 -4.02 10.61
C THR A 69 -6.63 -4.72 11.92
N ARG A 70 -5.60 -5.57 11.93
CA ARG A 70 -5.15 -6.25 13.15
C ARG A 70 -4.81 -5.25 14.26
N SER A 71 -4.03 -4.22 13.93
CA SER A 71 -3.60 -3.21 14.89
C SER A 71 -4.75 -2.36 15.43
N TYR A 72 -5.75 -2.05 14.59
CA TYR A 72 -6.85 -1.17 14.97
C TYR A 72 -7.97 -1.90 15.72
N TYR A 73 -8.32 -3.13 15.32
CA TYR A 73 -9.47 -3.86 15.85
C TYR A 73 -9.15 -4.85 16.97
N GLU A 74 -7.90 -5.34 17.11
CA GLU A 74 -7.53 -6.26 18.19
C GLU A 74 -7.18 -5.55 19.50
N LEU A 75 -6.75 -4.28 19.44
CA LEU A 75 -6.22 -3.57 20.62
C LEU A 75 -7.28 -3.03 21.58
N ASP A 76 -8.53 -2.87 21.15
CA ASP A 76 -9.60 -2.32 21.99
C ASP A 76 -10.99 -2.83 21.56
N PRO A 77 -11.54 -3.85 22.25
CA PRO A 77 -12.85 -4.42 21.91
C PRO A 77 -14.04 -3.49 22.21
N GLU A 78 -13.86 -2.44 23.02
CA GLU A 78 -14.92 -1.49 23.37
C GLU A 78 -15.01 -0.30 22.38
N ARG A 79 -13.98 -0.15 21.53
CA ARG A 79 -13.91 0.93 20.54
C ARG A 79 -14.98 0.77 19.46
N ASN A 80 -15.55 1.90 19.00
CA ASN A 80 -16.53 1.91 17.92
C ASN A 80 -15.89 1.47 16.58
N ARG A 81 -15.95 0.17 16.31
CA ARG A 81 -15.41 -0.47 15.09
C ARG A 81 -16.04 0.10 13.81
N GLY A 82 -17.32 0.49 13.87
CA GLY A 82 -18.03 1.07 12.73
C GLY A 82 -17.43 2.39 12.26
N THR A 83 -16.96 3.23 13.19
CA THR A 83 -16.30 4.50 12.85
C THR A 83 -14.94 4.26 12.19
N GLY A 84 -14.14 3.34 12.73
CA GLY A 84 -12.85 2.96 12.13
C GLY A 84 -13.02 2.43 10.71
N TYR A 85 -13.98 1.52 10.52
CA TYR A 85 -14.29 0.96 9.22
C TYR A 85 -14.79 2.01 8.22
N ALA A 86 -15.61 2.97 8.67
CA ALA A 86 -16.06 4.08 7.84
C ALA A 86 -14.87 4.92 7.35
N PHE A 87 -13.90 5.24 8.22
CA PHE A 87 -12.69 5.95 7.81
C PHE A 87 -11.83 5.14 6.83
N GLU A 88 -11.69 3.82 7.03
CA GLU A 88 -10.99 2.94 6.09
C GLU A 88 -11.65 2.97 4.69
N LEU A 89 -12.98 2.92 4.63
CA LEU A 89 -13.74 2.99 3.38
C LEU A 89 -13.60 4.35 2.70
N VAL A 90 -13.72 5.44 3.45
CA VAL A 90 -13.56 6.80 2.91
C VAL A 90 -12.15 7.00 2.37
N GLY A 91 -11.12 6.62 3.15
CA GLY A 91 -9.73 6.70 2.71
C GLY A 91 -9.45 5.88 1.45
N SER A 92 -10.01 4.66 1.37
CA SER A 92 -9.89 3.80 0.20
C SER A 92 -10.60 4.38 -1.03
N ALA A 93 -11.79 4.95 -0.86
CA ALA A 93 -12.53 5.60 -1.94
C ALA A 93 -11.78 6.83 -2.47
N VAL A 94 -11.28 7.68 -1.59
CA VAL A 94 -10.44 8.84 -1.95
C VAL A 94 -9.19 8.38 -2.70
N GLY A 95 -8.49 7.36 -2.18
CA GLY A 95 -7.28 6.79 -2.79
C GLY A 95 -7.53 6.07 -4.12
N ALA A 96 -8.74 5.61 -4.41
CA ALA A 96 -9.09 5.03 -5.70
C ALA A 96 -9.46 6.10 -6.74
N ILE A 97 -10.22 7.11 -6.32
CA ILE A 97 -10.83 8.11 -7.21
C ILE A 97 -9.85 9.24 -7.53
N VAL A 98 -9.26 9.87 -6.51
CA VAL A 98 -8.45 11.09 -6.70
C VAL A 98 -7.20 10.82 -7.53
N PRO A 99 -6.42 9.75 -7.29
CA PRO A 99 -5.25 9.45 -8.10
C PRO A 99 -5.56 9.20 -9.58
N THR A 100 -6.65 8.50 -9.88
CA THR A 100 -6.96 8.07 -11.26
C THR A 100 -7.69 9.13 -12.06
N ILE A 101 -8.66 9.83 -11.45
CA ILE A 101 -9.51 10.81 -12.13
C ILE A 101 -8.88 12.21 -12.10
N VAL A 102 -8.17 12.57 -11.03
CA VAL A 102 -7.63 13.92 -10.86
C VAL A 102 -6.14 13.95 -11.14
N PHE A 103 -5.33 13.18 -10.40
CA PHE A 103 -3.88 13.34 -10.48
C PHE A 103 -3.28 12.77 -11.76
N LEU A 104 -3.65 11.56 -12.17
CA LEU A 104 -3.10 10.96 -13.38
C LEU A 104 -3.24 11.86 -14.63
N PRO A 105 -4.41 12.49 -14.93
CA PRO A 105 -4.51 13.40 -16.07
C PRO A 105 -3.88 14.79 -15.84
N THR A 106 -3.78 15.27 -14.59
CA THR A 106 -3.28 16.65 -14.33
C THR A 106 -1.77 16.73 -14.16
N ILE A 107 -1.16 15.77 -13.46
CA ILE A 107 0.28 15.76 -13.15
C ILE A 107 1.02 14.62 -13.86
N GLY A 108 0.31 13.68 -14.47
CA GLY A 108 0.91 12.54 -15.17
C GLY A 108 1.39 11.42 -14.24
N LEU A 109 1.78 10.30 -14.83
CA LEU A 109 2.17 9.09 -14.10
C LEU A 109 3.42 9.30 -13.22
N THR A 110 4.44 10.00 -13.73
CA THR A 110 5.70 10.20 -12.99
C THR A 110 5.47 10.92 -11.67
N TRP A 111 4.76 12.06 -11.70
CA TRP A 111 4.48 12.83 -10.50
C TRP A 111 3.48 12.14 -9.57
N LEU A 112 2.57 11.33 -10.13
CA LEU A 112 1.71 10.46 -9.33
C LEU A 112 2.55 9.44 -8.53
N LEU A 113 3.51 8.77 -9.17
CA LEU A 113 4.41 7.82 -8.48
C LEU A 113 5.28 8.50 -7.41
N VAL A 114 5.79 9.71 -7.69
CA VAL A 114 6.51 10.52 -6.69
C VAL A 114 5.61 10.84 -5.49
N SER A 115 4.35 11.23 -5.74
CA SER A 115 3.38 11.51 -4.68
C SER A 115 3.09 10.28 -3.82
N VAL A 116 2.96 9.11 -4.44
CA VAL A 116 2.80 7.83 -3.73
C VAL A 116 4.03 7.53 -2.87
N LEU A 117 5.25 7.72 -3.40
CA LEU A 117 6.49 7.51 -2.63
C LEU A 117 6.58 8.44 -1.42
N LEU A 118 6.15 9.70 -1.54
CA LEU A 118 6.11 10.63 -0.41
C LEU A 118 5.13 10.18 0.67
N ILE A 119 3.93 9.74 0.28
CA ILE A 119 2.93 9.20 1.21
C ILE A 119 3.48 7.95 1.91
N LEU A 120 4.04 7.00 1.16
CA LEU A 120 4.64 5.78 1.73
C LEU A 120 5.80 6.10 2.67
N SER A 121 6.66 7.04 2.31
CA SER A 121 7.78 7.48 3.16
C SER A 121 7.27 8.11 4.47
N SER A 122 6.23 8.94 4.41
CA SER A 122 5.62 9.51 5.60
C SER A 122 5.02 8.44 6.52
N ALA A 123 4.39 7.41 5.94
CA ALA A 123 3.84 6.29 6.69
C ALA A 123 4.95 5.43 7.32
N ILE A 124 6.07 5.22 6.63
CA ILE A 124 7.25 4.53 7.18
C ILE A 124 7.80 5.31 8.38
N VAL A 125 7.98 6.63 8.25
CA VAL A 125 8.44 7.47 9.37
C VAL A 125 7.48 7.37 10.55
N GLY A 126 6.17 7.45 10.30
CA GLY A 126 5.15 7.27 11.34
C GLY A 126 5.24 5.91 12.04
N CYS A 127 5.40 4.82 11.28
CA CYS A 127 5.61 3.48 11.82
C CYS A 127 6.86 3.42 12.70
N LEU A 128 8.02 3.92 12.21
CA LEU A 128 9.27 3.93 12.97
C LEU A 128 9.18 4.74 14.27
N LEU A 129 8.45 5.85 14.29
CA LEU A 129 8.22 6.65 15.49
C LEU A 129 7.41 5.87 16.53
N ILE A 130 6.37 5.14 16.11
CA ILE A 130 5.57 4.29 17.00
C ILE A 130 6.42 3.14 17.56
N LEU A 131 7.27 2.53 16.72
CA LEU A 131 8.15 1.45 17.14
C LEU A 131 9.19 1.90 18.17
N ARG A 132 9.66 3.15 18.10
CA ARG A 132 10.59 3.71 19.07
C ARG A 132 9.96 3.93 20.45
N GLN A 133 8.64 4.11 20.52
CA GLN A 133 7.93 4.36 21.77
C GLN A 133 7.56 3.09 22.55
N ARG A 134 7.67 1.91 21.92
CA ARG A 134 7.39 0.60 22.51
C ARG A 134 8.69 -0.10 22.92
#